data_AF-A0AAN8ZVQ4-F1
#
_entry.id   AF-A0AAN8ZVQ4-F1
#
_cell.length_a   1.000
_cell.length_b   1.000
_cell.length_c   1.000
_cell.angle_alpha   90.00
_cell.angle_beta   90.00
_cell.angle_gamma   90.00
#
_symmetry.space_group_name_H-M   'P 1'
#
loop_
_entity.id
_entity.type
_entity.pdbx_description
1 polymer ?
#
loop_
_entity_poly.entity_id
_entity_poly.type
_entity_poly.pdbx_seq_one_letter_code
_entity_poly.pdbx_strand_id
1 'polypeptide(L)'
;QHPEIVYNIPCQWNVQLSDNTRSELCYLEVMDLKAIHWNSPKKLKVKNKHVEFFRNLHLTFLEYDGNLLRNELFGCNHSRSANAPNALTQLSEEDECYEFRRARHTNYRTHLFFLDYEYDPTSDGYDVTLVATLSMDRLQMVEQLLTHWDGPVSLTLYMSDAEAQQFLSYTQSSEIIASRKNVAYHVVYKEGNFFPVNFLRNVGLQHVNTPYVFLTDIDFLPMFGLYVYLRKTLQNLHPDDTKKAWIVPAFETQRYRLSFPRSKAELLNRLDMGELFTFRYHVWTKGHASTNFAKWRTATTPYKVPWEQDFEPYIVVRKDIPEYDTRFVGFGWNKVSHIMELHVMGFEFIVLPNSFIVHMPHAPSLDIAKFRTSPQYKRCVKILKREFVDDLNLKHNSNISLQ
;
A
#
# COMPACT_ATOMS: atom_id res chain seq x y z
N GLN A 1 -39.49 -11.94 -23.46
CA GLN A 1 -39.68 -13.32 -23.99
C GLN A 1 -40.53 -14.20 -23.07
N HIS A 2 -40.78 -13.84 -21.79
CA HIS A 2 -41.71 -14.56 -20.91
C HIS A 2 -42.45 -13.59 -19.96
N PRO A 3 -43.55 -12.93 -20.39
CA PRO A 3 -44.29 -12.01 -19.52
C PRO A 3 -44.95 -12.69 -18.30
N GLU A 4 -45.22 -13.99 -18.38
CA GLU A 4 -45.86 -14.81 -17.34
C GLU A 4 -45.03 -15.02 -16.07
N ILE A 5 -43.71 -14.78 -16.13
CA ILE A 5 -42.81 -14.83 -14.98
C ILE A 5 -42.48 -13.44 -14.43
N VAL A 6 -43.08 -12.37 -14.99
CA VAL A 6 -42.86 -10.99 -14.55
C VAL A 6 -43.81 -10.66 -13.42
N TYR A 7 -43.27 -10.57 -12.20
CA TYR A 7 -44.00 -10.02 -11.07
C TYR A 7 -43.85 -8.50 -11.04
N ASN A 8 -44.95 -7.78 -11.29
CA ASN A 8 -44.95 -6.33 -11.24
C ASN A 8 -44.93 -5.84 -9.79
N ILE A 9 -43.93 -5.05 -9.45
CA ILE A 9 -43.82 -4.38 -8.14
C ILE A 9 -44.25 -2.91 -8.25
N PRO A 10 -44.83 -2.34 -7.18
CA PRO A 10 -45.10 -0.91 -7.12
C PRO A 10 -43.82 -0.10 -7.33
N CYS A 11 -43.90 1.02 -8.06
CA CYS A 11 -42.69 1.73 -8.46
C CYS A 11 -41.92 2.40 -7.29
N GLN A 12 -42.49 2.47 -6.07
CA GLN A 12 -41.76 2.85 -4.85
C GLN A 12 -40.56 1.93 -4.54
N TRP A 13 -40.58 0.70 -5.06
CA TRP A 13 -39.51 -0.30 -4.93
C TRP A 13 -38.43 -0.19 -6.02
N ASN A 14 -38.54 0.78 -6.93
CA ASN A 14 -37.54 1.07 -7.94
C ASN A 14 -37.71 2.52 -8.42
N VAL A 15 -37.59 3.49 -7.50
CA VAL A 15 -37.70 4.91 -7.88
C VAL A 15 -36.44 5.30 -8.65
N GLN A 16 -36.59 5.35 -9.97
CA GLN A 16 -35.51 5.62 -10.90
C GLN A 16 -35.22 7.12 -10.96
N LEU A 17 -34.01 7.51 -10.58
CA LEU A 17 -33.53 8.89 -10.62
C LEU A 17 -32.65 9.09 -11.86
N SER A 18 -33.30 9.48 -12.96
CA SER A 18 -32.65 9.90 -14.19
C SER A 18 -33.20 11.20 -14.75
N ASP A 19 -32.45 11.81 -15.67
CA ASP A 19 -32.81 13.05 -16.37
C ASP A 19 -34.15 12.92 -17.14
N ASN A 20 -34.60 11.69 -17.44
CA ASN A 20 -35.75 11.41 -18.31
C ASN A 20 -36.91 10.67 -17.60
N THR A 21 -36.80 10.37 -16.31
CA THR A 21 -37.78 9.56 -15.57
C THR A 21 -38.72 10.43 -14.74
N ARG A 22 -40.03 10.15 -14.81
CA ARG A 22 -41.08 10.80 -13.99
C ARG A 22 -41.16 10.21 -12.58
N SER A 23 -40.03 10.21 -11.90
CA SER A 23 -39.85 9.61 -10.57
C SER A 23 -40.82 10.14 -9.51
N GLU A 24 -41.19 11.42 -9.62
CA GLU A 24 -42.11 12.13 -8.73
C GLU A 24 -43.54 11.60 -8.74
N LEU A 25 -43.93 10.85 -9.77
CA LEU A 25 -45.26 10.22 -9.84
C LEU A 25 -45.32 8.91 -9.04
N CYS A 26 -44.18 8.36 -8.63
CA CYS A 26 -44.12 7.08 -7.92
C CYS A 26 -44.36 7.19 -6.42
N TYR A 27 -44.35 8.40 -5.85
CA TYR A 27 -44.47 8.60 -4.41
C TYR A 27 -45.02 9.99 -4.09
N LEU A 28 -45.76 10.08 -2.97
CA LEU A 28 -46.28 11.36 -2.49
C LEU A 28 -45.27 12.00 -1.55
N GLU A 29 -44.79 11.22 -0.58
CA GLU A 29 -43.84 11.62 0.45
C GLU A 29 -42.59 10.73 0.46
N VAL A 30 -41.48 11.25 0.99
CA VAL A 30 -40.21 10.51 1.04
C VAL A 30 -40.29 9.20 1.86
N MET A 31 -41.25 9.10 2.79
CA MET A 31 -41.47 7.91 3.61
C MET A 31 -42.07 6.73 2.82
N ASP A 32 -42.67 7.00 1.66
CA ASP A 32 -43.22 5.98 0.77
C ASP A 32 -42.13 5.18 0.06
N LEU A 33 -40.93 5.76 -0.07
CA LEU A 33 -39.80 5.21 -0.81
C LEU A 33 -39.29 3.92 -0.15
N LYS A 34 -39.05 2.88 -0.96
CA LYS A 34 -38.50 1.59 -0.49
C LYS A 34 -37.14 1.28 -1.10
N ALA A 35 -36.96 1.56 -2.39
CA ALA A 35 -35.64 1.49 -3.03
C ALA A 35 -35.45 2.64 -4.03
N ILE A 36 -34.27 3.24 -3.98
CA ILE A 36 -33.89 4.37 -4.83
C ILE A 36 -32.81 3.90 -5.79
N HIS A 37 -33.03 4.13 -7.07
CA HIS A 37 -32.14 3.67 -8.14
C HIS A 37 -31.57 4.88 -8.89
N TRP A 38 -30.32 5.23 -8.58
CA TRP A 38 -29.57 6.25 -9.32
C TRP A 38 -29.05 5.69 -10.66
N ASN A 39 -29.91 5.68 -11.66
CA ASN A 39 -29.65 5.12 -12.99
C ASN A 39 -29.12 6.14 -14.02
N SER A 40 -28.89 7.41 -13.63
CA SER A 40 -28.22 8.41 -14.46
C SER A 40 -26.72 8.54 -14.11
N PRO A 41 -25.83 8.71 -15.11
CA PRO A 41 -24.44 9.11 -14.87
C PRO A 41 -24.34 10.45 -14.12
N LYS A 42 -25.36 11.31 -14.23
CA LYS A 42 -25.46 12.59 -13.52
C LYS A 42 -26.26 12.45 -12.22
N LYS A 43 -25.87 11.52 -11.35
CA LYS A 43 -26.59 11.15 -10.11
C LYS A 43 -27.07 12.35 -9.29
N LEU A 44 -26.28 13.42 -9.23
CA LEU A 44 -26.54 14.63 -8.43
C LEU A 44 -27.30 15.75 -9.17
N LYS A 45 -27.57 15.61 -10.47
CA LYS A 45 -28.19 16.66 -11.31
C LYS A 45 -29.59 16.29 -11.81
N VAL A 46 -30.19 15.23 -11.25
CA VAL A 46 -31.55 14.78 -11.59
C VAL A 46 -32.57 15.82 -11.12
N LYS A 47 -33.56 16.15 -11.98
CA LYS A 47 -34.65 17.06 -11.64
C LYS A 47 -35.75 16.30 -10.90
N ASN A 48 -36.04 16.66 -9.65
CA ASN A 48 -37.10 16.04 -8.84
C ASN A 48 -37.55 16.98 -7.70
N LYS A 49 -38.82 16.91 -7.27
CA LYS A 49 -39.39 17.72 -6.16
C LYS A 49 -38.67 17.56 -4.80
N HIS A 50 -37.97 16.45 -4.58
CA HIS A 50 -37.19 16.14 -3.38
C HIS A 50 -35.69 15.94 -3.71
N VAL A 51 -35.15 16.68 -4.69
CA VAL A 51 -33.75 16.55 -5.14
C VAL A 51 -32.73 16.71 -4.01
N GLU A 52 -32.94 17.64 -3.08
CA GLU A 52 -32.04 17.84 -1.94
C GLU A 52 -31.98 16.62 -1.02
N PHE A 53 -33.13 16.00 -0.75
CA PHE A 53 -33.20 14.76 0.02
C PHE A 53 -32.40 13.65 -0.65
N PHE A 54 -32.60 13.40 -1.95
CA PHE A 54 -31.87 12.36 -2.67
C PHE A 54 -30.38 12.63 -2.76
N ARG A 55 -29.98 13.88 -2.96
CA ARG A 55 -28.58 14.27 -2.96
C ARG A 55 -27.94 14.03 -1.60
N ASN A 56 -28.60 14.47 -0.52
CA ASN A 56 -28.10 14.26 0.84
C ASN A 56 -28.00 12.78 1.15
N LEU A 57 -29.04 12.00 0.84
CA LEU A 57 -29.04 10.54 1.05
C LEU A 57 -27.89 9.86 0.30
N HIS A 58 -27.68 10.22 -0.97
CA HIS A 58 -26.58 9.69 -1.77
C HIS A 58 -25.21 9.99 -1.14
N LEU A 59 -24.97 11.25 -0.77
CA LEU A 59 -23.72 11.69 -0.14
C LEU A 59 -23.52 11.01 1.22
N THR A 60 -24.57 10.89 2.04
CA THR A 60 -24.51 10.18 3.33
C THR A 60 -24.05 8.74 3.16
N PHE A 61 -24.60 7.99 2.20
CA PHE A 61 -24.19 6.60 1.99
C PHE A 61 -22.80 6.46 1.36
N LEU A 62 -22.37 7.44 0.55
CA LEU A 62 -21.02 7.45 -0.02
C LEU A 62 -19.93 7.70 1.04
N GLU A 63 -20.22 8.54 2.03
CA GLU A 63 -19.28 8.90 3.10
C GLU A 63 -19.44 8.04 4.36
N TYR A 64 -20.44 7.14 4.37
CA TYR A 64 -20.74 6.29 5.53
C TYR A 64 -19.58 5.32 5.80
N ASP A 65 -19.17 5.22 7.07
CA ASP A 65 -18.19 4.22 7.49
C ASP A 65 -18.78 2.82 7.33
N GLY A 66 -18.29 2.10 6.32
CA GLY A 66 -18.76 0.76 6.00
C GLY A 66 -18.45 -0.27 7.07
N ASN A 67 -17.56 0.01 8.03
CA ASN A 67 -17.29 -0.86 9.16
C ASN A 67 -18.44 -0.88 10.17
N LEU A 68 -19.25 0.19 10.25
CA LEU A 68 -20.43 0.22 11.12
C LEU A 68 -21.43 -0.90 10.76
N LEU A 69 -21.51 -1.29 9.49
CA LEU A 69 -22.36 -2.38 9.03
C LEU A 69 -21.87 -3.76 9.47
N ARG A 70 -20.60 -3.90 9.89
CA ARG A 70 -20.06 -5.14 10.44
C ARG A 70 -20.43 -5.35 11.90
N ASN A 71 -20.80 -4.28 12.62
CA ASN A 71 -21.10 -4.33 14.05
C ASN A 71 -22.52 -4.86 14.37
N GLU A 72 -23.13 -5.63 13.47
CA GLU A 72 -24.50 -6.19 13.59
C GLU A 72 -25.47 -5.21 14.29
N LEU A 73 -25.65 -4.02 13.73
CA LEU A 73 -26.47 -2.94 14.32
C LEU A 73 -27.93 -3.35 14.56
N PHE A 74 -28.39 -4.44 13.93
CA PHE A 74 -29.71 -5.02 14.09
C PHE A 74 -29.55 -6.51 14.40
N GLY A 75 -30.00 -6.93 15.58
CA GLY A 75 -29.99 -8.34 15.96
C GLY A 75 -30.87 -9.16 15.02
N CYS A 76 -30.27 -10.06 14.26
CA CYS A 76 -31.02 -11.06 13.49
C CYS A 76 -31.17 -12.30 14.38
N ASN A 77 -32.39 -12.84 14.51
CA ASN A 77 -32.71 -14.01 15.34
C ASN A 77 -32.12 -15.35 14.82
N HIS A 78 -31.05 -15.29 14.03
CA HIS A 78 -30.35 -16.45 13.53
C HIS A 78 -29.18 -16.78 14.45
N SER A 79 -29.32 -17.91 15.13
CA SER A 79 -28.26 -18.61 15.87
C SER A 79 -27.13 -18.96 14.91
N ARG A 80 -26.20 -18.04 14.63
CA ARG A 80 -24.96 -18.40 13.95
C ARG A 80 -24.02 -19.00 14.98
N SER A 81 -23.76 -20.29 14.76
CA SER A 81 -22.71 -21.11 15.36
C SER A 81 -21.42 -20.32 15.59
N ALA A 82 -21.08 -20.12 16.87
CA ALA A 82 -19.83 -19.58 17.36
C ALA A 82 -18.65 -20.56 17.13
N ASN A 83 -18.43 -20.99 15.89
CA ASN A 83 -17.50 -22.09 15.55
C ASN A 83 -16.19 -21.65 14.88
N ALA A 84 -15.83 -20.38 14.96
CA ALA A 84 -14.43 -19.98 14.78
C ALA A 84 -13.93 -19.42 16.11
N PRO A 85 -12.94 -20.03 16.78
CA PRO A 85 -12.24 -19.34 17.85
C PRO A 85 -11.63 -18.10 17.23
N ASN A 86 -12.26 -16.95 17.49
CA ASN A 86 -11.79 -15.68 16.96
C ASN A 86 -10.44 -15.45 17.66
N ALA A 87 -9.33 -15.32 16.92
CA ALA A 87 -8.00 -15.12 17.54
C ALA A 87 -8.01 -13.94 18.54
N LEU A 88 -8.91 -12.97 18.32
CA LEU A 88 -9.23 -11.87 19.23
C LEU A 88 -9.74 -12.31 20.61
N THR A 89 -10.52 -13.39 20.71
CA THR A 89 -11.05 -13.93 21.99
C THR A 89 -9.98 -14.61 22.86
N GLN A 90 -8.83 -14.94 22.28
CA GLN A 90 -7.69 -15.52 23.00
C GLN A 90 -6.71 -14.45 23.52
N LEU A 91 -6.92 -13.18 23.15
CA LEU A 91 -6.07 -12.09 23.61
C LEU A 91 -6.48 -11.65 25.02
N SER A 92 -5.50 -11.60 25.94
CA SER A 92 -5.70 -11.00 27.26
C SER A 92 -5.66 -9.48 27.15
N GLU A 93 -6.70 -8.79 27.64
CA GLU A 93 -6.70 -7.32 27.77
C GLU A 93 -5.63 -6.81 28.74
N GLU A 94 -5.09 -7.69 29.60
CA GLU A 94 -3.99 -7.38 30.52
C GLU A 94 -2.61 -7.44 29.83
N ASP A 95 -2.53 -7.91 28.59
CA ASP A 95 -1.28 -7.91 27.83
C ASP A 95 -0.83 -6.48 27.53
N GLU A 96 0.40 -6.12 27.93
CA GLU A 96 0.93 -4.78 27.71
C GLU A 96 1.03 -4.40 26.21
N CYS A 97 0.98 -5.39 25.31
CA CYS A 97 0.98 -5.24 23.86
C CYS A 97 -0.34 -5.61 23.19
N TYR A 98 -1.43 -5.68 23.96
CA TYR A 98 -2.78 -5.98 23.49
C TYR A 98 -3.17 -5.22 22.23
N GLU A 99 -2.94 -3.89 22.16
CA GLU A 99 -3.32 -3.07 21.01
C GLU A 99 -2.60 -3.50 19.70
N PHE A 100 -1.33 -3.90 19.78
CA PHE A 100 -0.59 -4.43 18.62
C PHE A 100 -1.12 -5.80 18.21
N ARG A 101 -1.38 -6.68 19.18
CA ARG A 101 -1.90 -8.02 18.90
C ARG A 101 -3.31 -7.97 18.31
N ARG A 102 -4.16 -7.08 18.83
CA ARG A 102 -5.50 -6.82 18.27
C ARG A 102 -5.37 -6.34 16.83
N ALA A 103 -4.50 -5.36 16.56
CA ALA A 103 -4.30 -4.82 15.22
C ALA A 103 -3.77 -5.86 14.20
N ARG A 104 -2.93 -6.81 14.63
CA ARG A 104 -2.48 -7.94 13.80
C ARG A 104 -3.64 -8.79 13.29
N HIS A 105 -4.69 -8.96 14.10
CA HIS A 105 -5.84 -9.82 13.81
C HIS A 105 -7.04 -9.06 13.22
N THR A 106 -6.92 -7.75 13.01
CA THR A 106 -7.96 -6.94 12.36
C THR A 106 -8.20 -7.44 10.93
N ASN A 107 -9.46 -7.72 10.60
CA ASN A 107 -9.86 -8.12 9.26
C ASN A 107 -10.30 -6.90 8.43
N TYR A 108 -9.35 -6.22 7.80
CA TYR A 108 -9.61 -5.00 7.04
C TYR A 108 -10.53 -5.23 5.83
N ARG A 109 -11.51 -4.34 5.61
CA ARG A 109 -12.21 -4.33 4.31
C ARG A 109 -11.23 -3.87 3.23
N THR A 110 -11.20 -4.60 2.13
CA THR A 110 -10.28 -4.35 1.03
C THR A 110 -11.05 -4.38 -0.29
N HIS A 111 -10.91 -3.33 -1.09
CA HIS A 111 -11.42 -3.21 -2.45
C HIS A 111 -10.23 -3.30 -3.40
N LEU A 112 -10.06 -4.46 -4.01
CA LEU A 112 -8.99 -4.74 -4.95
C LEU A 112 -9.32 -4.15 -6.32
N PHE A 113 -8.32 -3.60 -7.02
CA PHE A 113 -8.50 -3.02 -8.35
C PHE A 113 -9.65 -2.00 -8.37
N PHE A 114 -9.57 -1.03 -7.45
CA PHE A 114 -10.55 0.06 -7.28
C PHE A 114 -10.77 0.88 -8.55
N LEU A 115 -9.76 0.92 -9.43
CA LEU A 115 -9.82 1.47 -10.79
C LEU A 115 -9.46 0.37 -11.79
N ASP A 116 -9.84 0.57 -13.05
CA ASP A 116 -9.54 -0.33 -14.15
C ASP A 116 -8.04 -0.62 -14.24
N TYR A 117 -7.67 -1.90 -14.20
CA TYR A 117 -6.30 -2.38 -14.33
C TYR A 117 -6.19 -3.34 -15.50
N GLU A 118 -5.22 -3.07 -16.37
CA GLU A 118 -4.95 -3.85 -17.57
C GLU A 118 -3.44 -3.85 -17.81
N TYR A 119 -2.82 -5.03 -17.61
CA TYR A 119 -1.40 -5.23 -17.87
C TYR A 119 -1.10 -6.71 -18.09
N ASP A 120 -0.61 -7.03 -19.28
CA ASP A 120 -0.09 -8.35 -19.61
C ASP A 120 1.44 -8.34 -19.52
N PRO A 121 2.04 -9.16 -18.63
CA PRO A 121 3.49 -9.29 -18.55
C PRO A 121 4.09 -9.73 -19.90
N THR A 122 5.20 -9.11 -20.25
CA THR A 122 5.99 -9.42 -21.44
C THR A 122 6.53 -10.85 -21.38
N SER A 123 6.62 -11.48 -22.55
CA SER A 123 7.03 -12.88 -22.68
C SER A 123 8.49 -13.15 -22.29
N ASP A 124 9.32 -12.10 -22.16
CA ASP A 124 10.71 -12.27 -21.73
C ASP A 124 10.85 -12.57 -20.23
N GLY A 125 9.80 -12.34 -19.43
CA GLY A 125 9.76 -12.70 -18.02
C GLY A 125 10.57 -11.78 -17.10
N TYR A 126 10.96 -10.58 -17.56
CA TYR A 126 11.79 -9.66 -16.78
C TYR A 126 11.07 -8.42 -16.25
N ASP A 127 9.75 -8.32 -16.47
CA ASP A 127 9.00 -7.17 -15.96
C ASP A 127 9.04 -7.09 -14.43
N VAL A 128 9.09 -5.84 -13.97
CA VAL A 128 9.20 -5.46 -12.57
C VAL A 128 7.99 -4.61 -12.22
N THR A 129 7.18 -5.03 -11.24
CA THR A 129 6.11 -4.19 -10.69
C THR A 129 6.62 -3.40 -9.51
N LEU A 130 6.44 -2.08 -9.52
CA LEU A 130 6.71 -1.25 -8.35
C LEU A 130 5.56 -1.41 -7.35
N VAL A 131 5.88 -1.84 -6.12
CA VAL A 131 4.90 -2.03 -5.05
C VAL A 131 5.13 -0.97 -3.98
N ALA A 132 4.10 -0.17 -3.71
CA ALA A 132 4.15 0.86 -2.69
C ALA A 132 2.80 1.01 -1.96
N THR A 133 2.86 1.56 -0.76
CA THR A 133 1.68 1.80 0.08
C THR A 133 1.60 3.26 0.47
N LEU A 134 0.39 3.81 0.56
CA LEU A 134 0.18 5.21 0.91
C LEU A 134 -1.12 5.46 1.67
N SER A 135 -1.18 6.61 2.34
CA SER A 135 -2.39 7.22 2.90
C SER A 135 -2.77 8.47 2.10
N MET A 136 -3.95 9.02 2.38
CA MET A 136 -4.49 10.20 1.68
C MET A 136 -3.53 11.42 1.72
N ASP A 137 -2.76 11.62 2.79
CA ASP A 137 -1.80 12.73 2.94
C ASP A 137 -0.56 12.60 2.03
N ARG A 138 -0.44 11.50 1.29
CA ARG A 138 0.62 11.24 0.31
C ARG A 138 0.13 11.17 -1.13
N LEU A 139 -1.15 11.48 -1.38
CA LEU A 139 -1.75 11.35 -2.70
C LEU A 139 -1.00 12.13 -3.79
N GLN A 140 -0.45 13.30 -3.45
CA GLN A 140 0.36 14.14 -4.35
C GLN A 140 1.62 13.45 -4.92
N MET A 141 2.10 12.39 -4.27
CA MET A 141 3.27 11.64 -4.73
C MET A 141 2.94 10.68 -5.86
N VAL A 142 1.67 10.30 -6.04
CA VAL A 142 1.25 9.32 -7.05
C VAL A 142 1.61 9.78 -8.45
N GLU A 143 1.23 11.00 -8.84
CA GLU A 143 1.55 11.54 -10.18
C GLU A 143 3.05 11.63 -10.42
N GLN A 144 3.82 12.06 -9.41
CA GLN A 144 5.28 12.14 -9.51
C GLN A 144 5.89 10.75 -9.67
N LEU A 145 5.47 9.77 -8.88
CA LEU A 145 5.92 8.39 -8.98
C LEU A 145 5.62 7.81 -10.37
N LEU A 146 4.40 8.02 -10.88
CA LEU A 146 4.00 7.54 -12.20
C LEU A 146 4.73 8.26 -13.35
N THR A 147 5.22 9.47 -13.13
CA THR A 147 6.08 10.17 -14.10
C THR A 147 7.51 9.59 -14.13
N HIS A 148 7.97 9.04 -13.00
CA HIS A 148 9.31 8.49 -12.85
C HIS A 148 9.40 6.99 -13.17
N TRP A 149 8.26 6.29 -13.21
CA TRP A 149 8.19 4.83 -13.39
C TRP A 149 7.19 4.42 -14.46
N ASP A 150 7.68 4.08 -15.65
CA ASP A 150 6.83 3.68 -16.78
C ASP A 150 6.26 2.25 -16.66
N GLY A 151 6.89 1.41 -15.84
CA GLY A 151 6.50 0.01 -15.63
C GLY A 151 5.18 -0.17 -14.88
N PRO A 152 4.72 -1.43 -14.71
CA PRO A 152 3.54 -1.72 -13.92
C PRO A 152 3.73 -1.31 -12.45
N VAL A 153 2.64 -0.93 -11.80
CA VAL A 153 2.61 -0.46 -10.40
C VAL A 153 1.47 -1.14 -9.65
N SER A 154 1.70 -1.49 -8.39
CA SER A 154 0.68 -1.88 -7.42
C SER A 154 0.72 -0.93 -6.23
N LEU A 155 -0.34 -0.13 -6.07
CA LEU A 155 -0.51 0.82 -4.98
C LEU A 155 -1.60 0.36 -4.02
N THR A 156 -1.25 0.23 -2.74
CA THR A 156 -2.24 -0.02 -1.68
C THR A 156 -2.50 1.27 -0.89
N LEU A 157 -3.74 1.76 -0.94
CA LEU A 157 -4.18 3.00 -0.32
C LEU A 157 -4.95 2.72 0.97
N TYR A 158 -4.53 3.32 2.08
CA TYR A 158 -5.23 3.23 3.36
C TYR A 158 -6.12 4.46 3.57
N MET A 159 -7.43 4.29 3.37
CA MET A 159 -8.39 5.39 3.23
C MET A 159 -9.70 5.13 3.99
N SER A 160 -10.40 6.16 4.43
CA SER A 160 -11.82 6.04 4.80
C SER A 160 -12.70 5.91 3.57
N ASP A 161 -13.96 5.51 3.73
CA ASP A 161 -14.92 5.48 2.61
C ASP A 161 -15.06 6.86 1.94
N ALA A 162 -15.08 7.95 2.73
CA ALA A 162 -15.09 9.32 2.21
C ALA A 162 -13.80 9.67 1.42
N GLU A 163 -12.62 9.30 1.93
CA GLU A 163 -11.35 9.51 1.23
C GLU A 163 -11.26 8.72 -0.08
N ALA A 164 -11.82 7.51 -0.14
CA ALA A 164 -11.89 6.71 -1.36
C ALA A 164 -12.72 7.41 -2.46
N GLN A 165 -13.81 8.10 -2.10
CA GLN A 165 -14.60 8.91 -3.04
C GLN A 165 -13.84 10.16 -3.52
N GLN A 166 -13.09 10.80 -2.62
CA GLN A 166 -12.22 11.92 -2.98
C GLN A 166 -11.11 11.46 -3.92
N PHE A 167 -10.52 10.29 -3.66
CA PHE A 167 -9.51 9.68 -4.51
C PHE A 167 -10.07 9.38 -5.91
N LEU A 168 -11.26 8.80 -6.01
CA LEU A 168 -11.92 8.58 -7.31
C LEU A 168 -12.07 9.89 -8.10
N SER A 169 -12.53 10.95 -7.43
CA SER A 169 -12.68 12.28 -8.05
C SER A 169 -11.33 12.85 -8.51
N TYR A 170 -10.28 12.68 -7.70
CA TYR A 170 -8.92 13.10 -8.04
C TYR A 170 -8.40 12.36 -9.29
N THR A 171 -8.57 11.04 -9.35
CA THR A 171 -8.09 10.22 -10.48
C THR A 171 -8.74 10.61 -11.81
N GLN A 172 -10.02 11.00 -11.79
CA GLN A 172 -10.73 11.50 -12.97
C GLN A 172 -10.23 12.86 -13.47
N SER A 173 -9.64 13.66 -12.57
CA SER A 173 -9.07 14.97 -12.91
C SER A 173 -7.60 14.93 -13.35
N SER A 174 -6.90 13.83 -13.06
CA SER A 174 -5.47 13.68 -13.32
C SER A 174 -5.23 13.01 -14.66
N GLU A 175 -4.65 13.74 -15.62
CA GLU A 175 -4.30 13.17 -16.94
C GLU A 175 -3.29 12.02 -16.83
N ILE A 176 -2.34 12.12 -15.88
CA ILE A 176 -1.29 11.11 -15.68
C ILE A 176 -1.90 9.79 -15.18
N ILE A 177 -2.80 9.86 -14.20
CA ILE A 177 -3.45 8.67 -13.65
C ILE A 177 -4.43 8.09 -14.67
N ALA A 178 -5.31 8.92 -15.25
CA ALA A 178 -6.34 8.48 -16.17
C ALA A 178 -5.79 7.86 -17.46
N SER A 179 -4.58 8.24 -17.88
CA SER A 179 -3.93 7.71 -19.09
C SER A 179 -3.26 6.34 -18.89
N ARG A 180 -3.16 5.84 -17.66
CA ARG A 180 -2.40 4.63 -17.33
C ARG A 180 -3.28 3.53 -16.76
N LYS A 181 -3.41 2.43 -17.51
CA LYS A 181 -4.07 1.21 -17.05
C LYS A 181 -3.15 0.18 -16.40
N ASN A 182 -1.83 0.38 -16.47
CA ASN A 182 -0.86 -0.53 -15.86
C ASN A 182 -0.60 -0.24 -14.37
N VAL A 183 -1.55 0.41 -13.68
CA VAL A 183 -1.45 0.76 -12.25
C VAL A 183 -2.63 0.13 -11.53
N ALA A 184 -2.34 -0.84 -10.67
CA ALA A 184 -3.34 -1.45 -9.80
C ALA A 184 -3.50 -0.58 -8.54
N TYR A 185 -4.74 -0.16 -8.27
CA TYR A 185 -5.10 0.62 -7.08
C TYR A 185 -5.92 -0.27 -6.15
N HIS A 186 -5.41 -0.58 -4.96
CA HIS A 186 -6.12 -1.37 -3.95
C HIS A 186 -6.46 -0.48 -2.76
N VAL A 187 -7.74 -0.36 -2.41
CA VAL A 187 -8.17 0.43 -1.25
C VAL A 187 -8.37 -0.48 -0.05
N VAL A 188 -7.62 -0.25 1.02
CA VAL A 188 -7.83 -0.86 2.33
C VAL A 188 -8.49 0.17 3.22
N TYR A 189 -9.68 -0.14 3.72
CA TYR A 189 -10.47 0.81 4.49
C TYR A 189 -9.91 0.96 5.91
N LYS A 190 -9.87 2.20 6.39
CA LYS A 190 -9.35 2.55 7.72
C LYS A 190 -10.09 1.81 8.82
N GLU A 191 -9.34 1.15 9.70
CA GLU A 191 -9.85 0.44 10.87
C GLU A 191 -8.78 0.38 11.98
N GLY A 192 -9.15 0.76 13.20
CA GLY A 192 -8.26 0.77 14.36
C GLY A 192 -7.25 1.93 14.41
N ASN A 193 -6.30 1.83 15.33
CA ASN A 193 -5.46 2.95 15.78
C ASN A 193 -4.07 3.02 15.13
N PHE A 194 -3.66 1.99 14.39
CA PHE A 194 -2.33 1.93 13.76
C PHE A 194 -2.45 1.94 12.25
N PHE A 195 -1.46 2.50 11.57
CA PHE A 195 -1.28 2.29 10.14
C PHE A 195 -0.79 0.86 9.87
N PRO A 196 -1.55 -0.01 9.20
CA PRO A 196 -1.23 -1.43 9.09
C PRO A 196 -0.24 -1.72 7.96
N VAL A 197 0.92 -1.06 7.96
CA VAL A 197 1.88 -1.00 6.84
C VAL A 197 2.21 -2.35 6.21
N ASN A 198 2.47 -3.38 7.01
CA ASN A 198 2.85 -4.70 6.49
C ASN A 198 1.66 -5.43 5.85
N PHE A 199 0.44 -5.28 6.39
CA PHE A 199 -0.77 -5.76 5.73
C PHE A 199 -0.97 -5.07 4.37
N LEU A 200 -0.79 -3.74 4.31
CA LEU A 200 -0.92 -2.98 3.06
C LEU A 200 0.10 -3.42 2.00
N ARG A 201 1.35 -3.68 2.43
CA ARG A 201 2.41 -4.21 1.56
C ARG A 201 2.04 -5.60 1.02
N ASN A 202 1.47 -6.46 1.86
CA ASN A 202 1.02 -7.80 1.44
C ASN A 202 -0.13 -7.73 0.44
N VAL A 203 -1.14 -6.86 0.66
CA VAL A 203 -2.22 -6.64 -0.33
C VAL A 203 -1.62 -6.26 -1.69
N GLY A 204 -0.66 -5.33 -1.71
CA GLY A 204 -0.03 -4.89 -2.94
C GLY A 204 0.80 -6.00 -3.61
N LEU A 205 1.56 -6.77 -2.82
CA LEU A 205 2.43 -7.85 -3.28
C LEU A 205 1.64 -9.05 -3.84
N GLN A 206 0.56 -9.46 -3.16
CA GLN A 206 -0.27 -10.60 -3.55
C GLN A 206 -0.95 -10.44 -4.91
N HIS A 207 -1.18 -9.20 -5.34
CA HIS A 207 -1.92 -8.89 -6.56
C HIS A 207 -1.01 -8.49 -7.73
N VAL A 208 0.30 -8.75 -7.62
CA VAL A 208 1.26 -8.58 -8.73
C VAL A 208 1.24 -9.79 -9.67
N ASN A 209 1.17 -9.52 -10.97
CA ASN A 209 1.26 -10.54 -12.02
C ASN A 209 2.65 -10.64 -12.70
N THR A 210 3.60 -9.74 -12.42
CA THR A 210 4.97 -9.80 -12.96
C THR A 210 5.90 -10.74 -12.18
N PRO A 211 6.97 -11.26 -12.79
CA PRO A 211 7.93 -12.15 -12.11
C PRO A 211 8.77 -11.45 -11.03
N TYR A 212 9.03 -10.15 -11.19
CA TYR A 212 9.81 -9.35 -10.25
C TYR A 212 8.98 -8.23 -9.64
N VAL A 213 9.34 -7.84 -8.42
CA VAL A 213 8.76 -6.71 -7.69
C VAL A 213 9.87 -5.77 -7.22
N PHE A 214 9.61 -4.47 -7.29
CA PHE A 214 10.42 -3.44 -6.66
C PHE A 214 9.68 -2.92 -5.43
N LEU A 215 10.15 -3.31 -4.24
CA LEU A 215 9.51 -2.98 -2.97
C LEU A 215 10.00 -1.61 -2.49
N THR A 216 9.12 -0.61 -2.52
CA THR A 216 9.45 0.77 -2.19
C THR A 216 8.38 1.48 -1.37
N ASP A 217 8.69 2.66 -0.85
CA ASP A 217 7.72 3.52 -0.19
C ASP A 217 7.31 4.65 -1.14
N ILE A 218 6.07 5.16 -1.00
CA ILE A 218 5.50 6.16 -1.91
C ILE A 218 6.30 7.48 -1.98
N ASP A 219 7.06 7.78 -0.93
CA ASP A 219 7.86 9.00 -0.83
C ASP A 219 9.20 8.92 -1.60
N PHE A 220 9.48 7.80 -2.27
CA PHE A 220 10.66 7.64 -3.11
C PHE A 220 10.33 7.81 -4.58
N LEU A 221 11.07 8.70 -5.23
CA LEU A 221 11.04 8.83 -6.68
C LEU A 221 12.21 8.05 -7.30
N PRO A 222 11.93 7.11 -8.22
CA PRO A 222 12.96 6.43 -9.00
C PRO A 222 13.74 7.37 -9.91
N MET A 223 14.99 7.03 -10.24
CA MET A 223 15.64 7.66 -11.39
C MET A 223 14.85 7.40 -12.68
N PHE A 224 14.82 8.37 -13.58
CA PHE A 224 14.18 8.19 -14.88
C PHE A 224 14.80 7.01 -15.63
N GLY A 225 13.94 6.17 -16.23
CA GLY A 225 14.37 4.96 -16.94
C GLY A 225 14.79 3.79 -16.04
N LEU A 226 14.57 3.87 -14.71
CA LEU A 226 14.93 2.78 -13.79
C LEU A 226 14.26 1.45 -14.18
N TYR A 227 12.98 1.47 -14.59
CA TYR A 227 12.27 0.28 -15.05
C TYR A 227 13.02 -0.44 -16.19
N VAL A 228 13.40 0.30 -17.24
CA VAL A 228 14.13 -0.23 -18.39
C VAL A 228 15.51 -0.73 -17.99
N TYR A 229 16.21 0.00 -17.11
CA TYR A 229 17.50 -0.43 -16.56
C TYR A 229 17.39 -1.77 -15.79
N LEU A 230 16.37 -1.92 -14.95
CA LEU A 230 16.16 -3.13 -14.16
C LEU A 230 15.87 -4.33 -15.05
N ARG A 231 14.97 -4.21 -16.03
CA ARG A 231 14.69 -5.30 -17.00
C ARG A 231 15.95 -5.78 -17.70
N LYS A 232 16.74 -4.85 -18.26
CA LYS A 232 18.02 -5.17 -18.93
C LYS A 232 19.02 -5.82 -17.98
N THR A 233 19.08 -5.35 -16.74
CA THR A 233 20.00 -5.89 -15.73
C THR A 233 19.62 -7.33 -15.35
N LEU A 234 18.33 -7.59 -15.11
CA LEU A 234 17.82 -8.92 -14.77
C LEU A 234 18.00 -9.91 -15.93
N GLN A 235 17.78 -9.46 -17.16
CA GLN A 235 18.03 -10.26 -18.36
C GLN A 235 19.50 -10.67 -18.51
N ASN A 236 20.44 -9.77 -18.19
CA ASN A 236 21.88 -10.02 -18.35
C ASN A 236 22.51 -10.85 -17.23
N LEU A 237 21.94 -10.84 -16.02
CA LEU A 237 22.57 -11.44 -14.83
C LEU A 237 22.13 -12.89 -14.53
N HIS A 238 21.46 -13.52 -15.50
CA HIS A 238 20.90 -14.87 -15.51
C HIS A 238 19.81 -15.16 -14.45
N PRO A 239 18.62 -15.67 -14.84
CA PRO A 239 17.40 -15.63 -14.02
C PRO A 239 17.23 -16.84 -13.09
N ASP A 240 18.09 -17.85 -13.22
CA ASP A 240 17.95 -19.13 -12.51
C ASP A 240 18.26 -19.01 -11.01
N ASP A 241 18.88 -17.91 -10.60
CA ASP A 241 19.18 -17.64 -9.20
C ASP A 241 18.03 -16.87 -8.53
N THR A 242 17.11 -17.65 -7.97
CA THR A 242 15.89 -17.18 -7.29
C THR A 242 16.16 -16.47 -5.96
N LYS A 243 17.39 -16.55 -5.43
CA LYS A 243 17.76 -16.07 -4.09
C LYS A 243 18.60 -14.80 -4.15
N LYS A 244 18.26 -13.87 -5.05
CA LYS A 244 18.92 -12.56 -5.16
C LYS A 244 17.97 -11.41 -4.86
N ALA A 245 18.40 -10.53 -3.96
CA ALA A 245 17.77 -9.26 -3.66
C ALA A 245 18.65 -8.12 -4.18
N TRP A 246 18.22 -7.50 -5.29
CA TRP A 246 18.95 -6.43 -5.95
C TRP A 246 18.65 -5.08 -5.28
N ILE A 247 19.62 -4.53 -4.58
CA ILE A 247 19.46 -3.28 -3.84
C ILE A 247 19.55 -2.10 -4.80
N VAL A 248 18.55 -1.23 -4.74
CA VAL A 248 18.55 0.11 -5.33
C VAL A 248 18.93 1.12 -4.24
N PRO A 249 20.11 1.76 -4.30
CA PRO A 249 20.54 2.71 -3.28
C PRO A 249 19.61 3.92 -3.14
N ALA A 250 19.36 4.29 -1.89
CA ALA A 250 18.45 5.37 -1.52
C ALA A 250 19.19 6.61 -1.03
N PHE A 251 18.73 7.75 -1.52
CA PHE A 251 19.20 9.08 -1.16
C PHE A 251 18.03 9.91 -0.64
N GLU A 252 18.31 11.04 -0.02
CA GLU A 252 17.30 11.99 0.45
C GLU A 252 17.68 13.42 0.13
N THR A 253 16.66 14.25 -0.04
CA THR A 253 16.80 15.69 0.00
C THR A 253 16.02 16.25 1.18
N GLN A 254 16.42 17.42 1.67
CA GLN A 254 15.65 18.20 2.63
C GLN A 254 14.86 19.33 1.95
N ARG A 255 14.99 19.48 0.63
CA ARG A 255 14.37 20.55 -0.15
C ARG A 255 13.10 20.04 -0.83
N TYR A 256 11.99 20.76 -0.68
CA TYR A 256 10.72 20.44 -1.36
C TYR A 256 10.78 20.59 -2.88
N ARG A 257 11.71 21.42 -3.38
CA ARG A 257 12.00 21.57 -4.80
C ARG A 257 13.39 21.03 -5.07
N LEU A 258 13.46 19.99 -5.88
CA LEU A 258 14.70 19.37 -6.33
C LEU A 258 14.67 19.32 -7.85
N SER A 259 15.74 19.82 -8.48
CA SER A 259 16.02 19.45 -9.86
C SER A 259 16.47 18.00 -9.83
N PHE A 260 15.57 17.10 -10.23
CA PHE A 260 15.78 15.67 -10.01
C PHE A 260 16.94 15.15 -10.86
N PRO A 261 17.95 14.47 -10.27
CA PRO A 261 19.10 14.01 -11.01
C PRO A 261 18.72 12.93 -12.02
N ARG A 262 19.16 13.10 -13.27
CA ARG A 262 18.85 12.17 -14.37
C ARG A 262 19.88 11.07 -14.54
N SER A 263 21.03 11.18 -13.87
CA SER A 263 22.12 10.21 -13.95
C SER A 263 22.88 10.10 -12.64
N LYS A 264 23.63 8.99 -12.47
CA LYS A 264 24.54 8.80 -11.34
C LYS A 264 25.55 9.95 -11.22
N ALA A 265 26.12 10.42 -12.33
CA ALA A 265 27.08 11.52 -12.33
C ALA A 265 26.46 12.81 -11.76
N GLU A 266 25.23 13.13 -12.16
CA GLU A 266 24.51 14.30 -11.63
C GLU A 266 24.17 14.13 -10.14
N LEU A 267 23.73 12.94 -9.73
CA LEU A 267 23.48 12.63 -8.32
C LEU A 267 24.75 12.81 -7.47
N LEU A 268 25.91 12.34 -7.95
CA LEU A 268 27.19 12.50 -7.27
C LEU A 268 27.58 13.97 -7.13
N ASN A 269 27.41 14.78 -8.17
CA ASN A 269 27.64 16.22 -8.09
C ASN A 269 26.76 16.87 -7.02
N ARG A 270 25.48 16.47 -6.91
CA ARG A 270 24.56 16.99 -5.89
C ARG A 270 24.89 16.52 -4.47
N LEU A 271 25.43 15.31 -4.32
CA LEU A 271 25.99 14.84 -3.04
C LEU A 271 27.19 15.69 -2.63
N ASP A 272 28.08 15.99 -3.56
CA ASP A 272 29.30 16.75 -3.30
C ASP A 272 29.01 18.22 -2.99
N MET A 273 27.92 18.77 -3.55
CA MET A 273 27.38 20.09 -3.22
C MET A 273 26.55 20.13 -1.92
N GLY A 274 26.29 18.99 -1.28
CA GLY A 274 25.47 18.92 -0.07
C GLY A 274 23.98 19.19 -0.30
N GLU A 275 23.47 19.00 -1.52
CA GLU A 275 22.03 19.11 -1.84
C GLU A 275 21.25 17.82 -1.59
N LEU A 276 21.97 16.70 -1.71
CA LEU A 276 21.48 15.36 -1.44
C LEU A 276 22.34 14.70 -0.36
N PHE A 277 21.76 13.71 0.29
CA PHE A 277 22.42 12.90 1.30
C PHE A 277 22.09 11.43 1.08
N THR A 278 22.91 10.53 1.61
CA THR A 278 22.51 9.12 1.73
C THR A 278 21.31 9.03 2.66
N PHE A 279 20.32 8.20 2.32
CA PHE A 279 19.04 8.17 3.05
C PHE A 279 19.23 7.89 4.56
N ARG A 280 18.57 8.70 5.39
CA ARG A 280 18.61 8.66 6.86
C ARG A 280 19.98 8.73 7.51
N TYR A 281 20.99 9.30 6.85
CA TYR A 281 22.37 9.26 7.36
C TYR A 281 22.54 9.83 8.79
N HIS A 282 21.76 10.85 9.16
CA HIS A 282 21.80 11.50 10.47
C HIS A 282 20.94 10.83 11.56
N VAL A 283 19.98 10.00 11.18
CA VAL A 283 18.92 9.52 12.10
C VAL A 283 18.94 8.01 12.25
N TRP A 284 19.27 7.28 11.19
CA TRP A 284 19.22 5.83 11.14
C TRP A 284 20.28 5.24 10.20
N THR A 285 21.55 5.56 10.47
CA THR A 285 22.67 5.14 9.62
C THR A 285 22.74 3.62 9.44
N LYS A 286 22.48 2.86 10.52
CA LYS A 286 22.52 1.38 10.50
C LYS A 286 21.58 0.76 9.48
N GLY A 287 20.43 1.39 9.21
CA GLY A 287 19.46 0.88 8.24
C GLY A 287 19.98 0.78 6.81
N HIS A 288 21.00 1.55 6.45
CA HIS A 288 21.49 1.61 5.07
C HIS A 288 23.01 1.48 4.93
N ALA A 289 23.76 1.47 6.04
CA ALA A 289 25.23 1.44 6.04
C ALA A 289 25.80 0.29 5.21
N SER A 290 25.21 -0.91 5.29
CA SER A 290 25.70 -2.11 4.59
C SER A 290 25.64 -1.96 3.05
N THR A 291 24.87 -1.00 2.52
CA THR A 291 24.88 -0.63 1.08
C THR A 291 26.27 -0.20 0.60
N ASN A 292 27.13 0.27 1.52
CA ASN A 292 28.47 0.78 1.24
C ASN A 292 28.46 1.87 0.16
N PHE A 293 27.87 3.02 0.49
CA PHE A 293 27.75 4.15 -0.43
C PHE A 293 29.11 4.65 -0.94
N ALA A 294 30.17 4.54 -0.14
CA ALA A 294 31.53 4.90 -0.57
C ALA A 294 31.97 4.04 -1.77
N LYS A 295 31.77 2.72 -1.71
CA LYS A 295 32.00 1.81 -2.85
C LYS A 295 31.02 2.10 -3.99
N TRP A 296 29.75 2.39 -3.69
CA TRP A 296 28.75 2.69 -4.71
C TRP A 296 29.17 3.84 -5.62
N ARG A 297 29.78 4.92 -5.08
CA ARG A 297 30.19 6.10 -5.85
C ARG A 297 31.04 5.76 -7.08
N THR A 298 31.95 4.79 -6.95
CA THR A 298 32.90 4.40 -8.03
C THR A 298 32.56 3.08 -8.71
N ALA A 299 31.63 2.29 -8.15
CA ALA A 299 31.24 1.00 -8.72
C ALA A 299 30.63 1.14 -10.13
N THR A 300 31.08 0.29 -11.04
CA THR A 300 30.53 0.15 -12.40
C THR A 300 29.82 -1.18 -12.62
N THR A 301 30.08 -2.16 -11.75
CA THR A 301 29.44 -3.49 -11.74
C THR A 301 28.68 -3.73 -10.43
N PRO A 302 27.63 -4.58 -10.45
CA PRO A 302 26.93 -4.99 -9.23
C PRO A 302 27.88 -5.63 -8.21
N TYR A 303 27.63 -5.39 -6.93
CA TYR A 303 28.47 -5.95 -5.87
C TYR A 303 27.66 -6.46 -4.69
N LYS A 304 28.07 -7.63 -4.18
CA LYS A 304 27.47 -8.23 -2.98
C LYS A 304 27.86 -7.43 -1.73
N VAL A 305 26.91 -7.33 -0.79
CA VAL A 305 27.10 -6.77 0.54
C VAL A 305 26.63 -7.77 1.60
N PRO A 306 27.23 -7.79 2.80
CA PRO A 306 26.72 -8.59 3.90
C PRO A 306 25.39 -8.00 4.40
N TRP A 307 24.51 -8.87 4.89
CA TRP A 307 23.41 -8.44 5.75
C TRP A 307 23.96 -8.07 7.13
N GLU A 308 23.41 -7.02 7.73
CA GLU A 308 23.71 -6.62 9.11
C GLU A 308 22.39 -6.39 9.87
N GLN A 309 22.44 -6.46 11.19
CA GLN A 309 21.26 -6.20 12.02
C GLN A 309 20.70 -4.81 11.74
N ASP A 310 19.37 -4.74 11.63
CA ASP A 310 18.60 -3.54 11.30
C ASP A 310 18.75 -3.03 9.85
N PHE A 311 19.45 -3.76 8.97
CA PHE A 311 19.57 -3.42 7.55
C PHE A 311 18.20 -3.42 6.85
N GLU A 312 17.91 -2.34 6.11
CA GLU A 312 16.58 -2.01 5.61
C GLU A 312 16.60 -1.44 4.17
N PRO A 313 17.27 -2.09 3.19
CA PRO A 313 17.40 -1.58 1.84
C PRO A 313 16.08 -1.56 1.06
N TYR A 314 16.10 -0.91 -0.10
CA TYR A 314 15.05 -1.02 -1.12
C TYR A 314 15.50 -2.00 -2.18
N ILE A 315 14.68 -3.03 -2.45
CA ILE A 315 15.12 -4.20 -3.21
C ILE A 315 14.19 -4.50 -4.38
N VAL A 316 14.79 -4.97 -5.46
CA VAL A 316 14.13 -5.68 -6.55
C VAL A 316 14.39 -7.17 -6.36
N VAL A 317 13.32 -7.97 -6.36
CA VAL A 317 13.39 -9.40 -6.05
C VAL A 317 12.30 -10.15 -6.84
N ARG A 318 12.46 -11.46 -6.99
CA ARG A 318 11.39 -12.35 -7.47
C ARG A 318 10.15 -12.20 -6.59
N LYS A 319 8.94 -12.29 -7.15
CA LYS A 319 7.71 -12.13 -6.38
C LYS A 319 7.46 -13.25 -5.36
N ASP A 320 8.08 -14.41 -5.59
CA ASP A 320 8.06 -15.63 -4.78
C ASP A 320 8.93 -15.47 -3.51
N ILE A 321 8.53 -14.50 -2.68
CA ILE A 321 9.13 -14.14 -1.39
C ILE A 321 8.09 -14.29 -0.26
N PRO A 322 8.53 -14.40 1.00
CA PRO A 322 7.62 -14.33 2.14
C PRO A 322 6.88 -12.99 2.17
N GLU A 323 5.65 -13.05 2.67
CA GLU A 323 4.88 -11.87 3.04
C GLU A 323 5.52 -11.14 4.22
N TYR A 324 5.23 -9.85 4.35
CA TYR A 324 5.62 -9.07 5.52
C TYR A 324 4.85 -9.53 6.76
N ASP A 325 5.54 -9.66 7.90
CA ASP A 325 4.90 -10.07 9.16
C ASP A 325 3.97 -8.96 9.69
N THR A 326 2.68 -9.29 9.80
CA THR A 326 1.62 -8.34 10.18
C THR A 326 1.59 -7.99 11.66
N ARG A 327 2.44 -8.60 12.50
CA ARG A 327 2.61 -8.18 13.91
C ARG A 327 3.20 -6.77 14.03
N PHE A 328 3.95 -6.33 13.02
CA PHE A 328 4.55 -5.00 12.97
C PHE A 328 3.60 -4.02 12.28
N VAL A 329 2.71 -3.44 13.08
CA VAL A 329 1.85 -2.31 12.69
C VAL A 329 2.49 -0.97 13.09
N GLY A 330 2.06 0.12 12.46
CA GLY A 330 2.57 1.46 12.71
C GLY A 330 4.05 1.63 12.33
N PHE A 331 4.79 2.36 13.16
CA PHE A 331 6.20 2.66 12.97
C PHE A 331 7.14 1.68 13.69
N GLY A 332 8.18 1.23 12.99
CA GLY A 332 9.31 0.49 13.57
C GLY A 332 9.31 -1.00 13.21
N TRP A 333 10.49 -1.51 12.84
CA TRP A 333 10.78 -2.94 12.60
C TRP A 333 9.92 -3.64 11.52
N ASN A 334 9.12 -2.88 10.77
CA ASN A 334 8.21 -3.37 9.75
C ASN A 334 8.92 -3.94 8.51
N LYS A 335 9.82 -3.19 7.85
CA LYS A 335 10.60 -3.68 6.69
C LYS A 335 11.84 -4.45 7.13
N VAL A 336 12.44 -4.10 8.28
CA VAL A 336 13.61 -4.79 8.85
C VAL A 336 13.33 -6.28 9.04
N SER A 337 12.15 -6.64 9.57
CA SER A 337 11.76 -8.04 9.78
C SER A 337 11.70 -8.82 8.46
N HIS A 338 11.15 -8.22 7.41
CA HIS A 338 11.09 -8.83 6.07
C HIS A 338 12.49 -9.05 5.47
N ILE A 339 13.37 -8.06 5.56
CA ILE A 339 14.76 -8.20 5.08
C ILE A 339 15.53 -9.27 5.88
N MET A 340 15.28 -9.37 7.19
CA MET A 340 15.85 -10.41 8.04
C MET A 340 15.37 -11.81 7.63
N GLU A 341 14.08 -11.98 7.32
CA GLU A 341 13.56 -13.27 6.83
C GLU A 341 14.17 -13.64 5.48
N LEU A 342 14.31 -12.70 4.55
CA LEU A 342 15.02 -12.94 3.29
C LEU A 342 16.48 -13.39 3.54
N HIS A 343 17.18 -12.76 4.48
CA HIS A 343 18.53 -13.19 4.86
C HIS A 343 18.56 -14.64 5.37
N VAL A 344 17.65 -15.00 6.29
CA VAL A 344 17.51 -16.37 6.81
C VAL A 344 17.21 -17.37 5.69
N MET A 345 16.41 -16.97 4.71
CA MET A 345 16.07 -17.77 3.53
C MET A 345 17.20 -17.89 2.50
N GLY A 346 18.39 -17.39 2.82
CA GLY A 346 19.60 -17.52 2.00
C GLY A 346 19.72 -16.50 0.88
N PHE A 347 18.98 -15.40 0.92
CA PHE A 347 19.09 -14.38 -0.13
C PHE A 347 20.43 -13.64 -0.09
N GLU A 348 21.00 -13.42 -1.27
CA GLU A 348 22.15 -12.57 -1.48
C GLU A 348 21.72 -11.13 -1.75
N PHE A 349 22.33 -10.18 -1.05
CA PHE A 349 22.08 -8.75 -1.22
C PHE A 349 23.11 -8.15 -2.17
N ILE A 350 22.65 -7.67 -3.32
CA ILE A 350 23.52 -7.20 -4.41
C ILE A 350 23.18 -5.76 -4.77
N VAL A 351 24.11 -4.84 -4.56
CA VAL A 351 23.90 -3.41 -4.86
C VAL A 351 24.07 -3.14 -6.34
N LEU A 352 23.09 -2.45 -6.92
CA LEU A 352 23.10 -2.03 -8.32
C LEU A 352 23.86 -0.70 -8.49
N PRO A 353 24.89 -0.65 -9.34
CA PRO A 353 25.84 0.46 -9.38
C PRO A 353 25.28 1.70 -10.08
N ASN A 354 24.32 1.54 -11.00
CA ASN A 354 23.82 2.61 -11.87
C ASN A 354 22.32 2.87 -11.67
N SER A 355 21.79 2.52 -10.51
CA SER A 355 20.41 2.84 -10.10
C SER A 355 20.40 3.65 -8.82
N PHE A 356 19.39 4.49 -8.66
CA PHE A 356 19.12 5.15 -7.39
C PHE A 356 17.65 5.56 -7.29
N ILE A 357 17.21 5.80 -6.05
CA ILE A 357 15.95 6.45 -5.72
C ILE A 357 16.20 7.61 -4.76
N VAL A 358 15.34 8.62 -4.79
CA VAL A 358 15.45 9.80 -3.91
C VAL A 358 14.17 9.95 -3.10
N HIS A 359 14.33 9.99 -1.77
CA HIS A 359 13.28 10.29 -0.81
C HIS A 359 12.94 11.79 -0.83
N MET A 360 11.66 12.09 -0.97
CA MET A 360 11.14 13.45 -0.96
C MET A 360 10.69 13.87 0.45
N PRO A 361 10.93 15.12 0.88
CA PRO A 361 10.53 15.60 2.19
C PRO A 361 9.03 15.52 2.39
N HIS A 362 8.63 15.11 3.60
CA HIS A 362 7.23 14.99 3.95
C HIS A 362 7.00 15.17 5.46
N ALA A 363 5.75 15.47 5.85
CA ALA A 363 5.39 15.59 7.25
C ALA A 363 5.54 14.24 7.99
N PRO A 364 5.98 14.23 9.27
CA PRO A 364 6.01 13.01 10.08
C PRO A 364 4.61 12.42 10.28
N SER A 365 4.50 11.09 10.33
CA SER A 365 3.24 10.40 10.63
C SER A 365 2.87 10.44 12.12
N LEU A 366 1.62 10.14 12.44
CA LEU A 366 1.20 10.01 13.84
C LEU A 366 1.90 8.85 14.56
N ASP A 367 2.16 7.74 13.86
CA ASP A 367 2.78 6.56 14.47
C ASP A 367 4.27 6.78 14.80
N ILE A 368 5.01 7.57 14.01
CA ILE A 368 6.38 7.97 14.41
C ILE A 368 6.35 8.89 15.64
N ALA A 369 5.34 9.76 15.77
CA ALA A 369 5.16 10.58 16.96
C ALA A 369 4.88 9.70 18.19
N LYS A 370 3.94 8.74 18.09
CA LYS A 370 3.65 7.75 19.15
C LYS A 370 4.88 6.95 19.54
N PHE A 371 5.67 6.45 18.58
CA PHE A 371 6.89 5.70 18.85
C PHE A 371 7.91 6.52 19.64
N ARG A 372 8.08 7.81 19.31
CA ARG A 372 9.01 8.70 20.00
C ARG A 372 8.58 8.98 21.43
N THR A 373 7.28 9.21 21.66
CA THR A 373 6.75 9.68 22.95
C THR A 373 6.34 8.55 23.90
N SER A 374 5.88 7.40 23.41
CA SER A 374 5.35 6.31 24.26
C SER A 374 6.41 5.27 24.62
N PRO A 375 6.78 5.13 25.92
CA PRO A 375 7.65 4.05 26.38
C PRO A 375 7.02 2.66 26.18
N GLN A 376 5.71 2.55 26.35
CA GLN A 376 4.95 1.30 26.15
C GLN A 376 5.05 0.84 24.70
N TYR A 377 4.86 1.74 23.73
CA TYR A 377 5.02 1.42 22.30
C TYR A 377 6.40 0.82 22.02
N LYS A 378 7.47 1.47 22.50
CA LYS A 378 8.85 1.00 22.31
C LYS A 378 9.10 -0.36 22.97
N ARG A 379 8.54 -0.59 24.16
CA ARG A 379 8.60 -1.89 24.84
C ARG A 379 7.92 -2.98 24.02
N CYS A 380 6.73 -2.69 23.47
CA CYS A 380 6.02 -3.66 22.64
C CYS A 380 6.75 -3.99 21.35
N VAL A 381 7.29 -3.01 20.63
CA VAL A 381 8.13 -3.30 19.46
C VAL A 381 9.33 -4.20 19.84
N LYS A 382 9.94 -4.00 21.02
CA LYS A 382 11.04 -4.84 21.49
C LYS A 382 10.60 -6.29 21.80
N ILE A 383 9.41 -6.47 22.38
CA ILE A 383 8.84 -7.81 22.65
C ILE A 383 8.51 -8.51 21.34
N LEU A 384 7.76 -7.85 20.47
CA LEU A 384 7.38 -8.40 19.16
C LEU A 384 8.60 -8.73 18.29
N LYS A 385 9.67 -7.94 18.38
CA LYS A 385 10.96 -8.21 17.75
C LYS A 385 11.59 -9.52 18.25
N ARG A 386 11.55 -9.81 19.56
CA ARG A 386 12.07 -11.07 20.12
C ARG A 386 11.22 -12.25 19.67
N GLU A 387 9.90 -12.15 19.83
CA GLU A 387 8.96 -13.17 19.39
C GLU A 387 9.12 -13.49 17.89
N PHE A 388 9.32 -12.46 17.06
CA PHE A 388 9.56 -12.66 15.63
C PHE A 388 10.82 -13.47 15.37
N VAL A 389 11.93 -13.17 16.05
CA VAL A 389 13.19 -13.88 15.85
C VAL A 389 13.08 -15.33 16.33
N ASP A 390 12.42 -15.57 17.45
CA ASP A 390 12.17 -16.92 17.96
C ASP A 390 11.32 -17.73 16.97
N ASP A 391 10.22 -17.16 16.47
CA ASP A 391 9.35 -17.76 15.46
C ASP A 391 10.11 -18.02 14.14
N LEU A 392 10.94 -17.07 13.72
CA LEU A 392 11.72 -17.14 12.49
C LEU A 392 12.75 -18.27 12.55
N ASN A 393 13.45 -18.40 13.69
CA ASN A 393 14.39 -19.48 13.94
C ASN A 393 13.72 -20.86 13.90
N LEU A 394 12.53 -20.98 14.50
CA LEU A 394 11.73 -22.20 14.42
C LEU A 394 11.28 -22.50 12.99
N LYS A 395 10.79 -21.49 12.27
CA LYS A 395 10.25 -21.62 10.90
C LYS A 395 11.30 -22.08 9.89
N HIS A 396 12.53 -21.60 10.03
CA HIS A 396 13.60 -21.85 9.05
C HIS A 396 14.75 -22.73 9.57
N ASN A 397 14.64 -23.26 10.79
CA ASN A 397 15.70 -24.00 11.47
C ASN A 397 17.04 -23.24 11.46
N SER A 398 16.98 -21.95 11.83
CA SER A 398 18.13 -21.04 11.87
C SER A 398 18.52 -20.67 13.30
N ASN A 399 19.70 -20.08 13.48
CA ASN A 399 20.21 -19.60 14.76
C ASN A 399 20.60 -18.10 14.67
N ILE A 400 19.63 -17.24 14.36
CA ILE A 400 19.84 -15.79 14.42
C ILE A 400 19.56 -15.28 15.84
N SER A 401 20.47 -14.46 16.36
CA SER A 401 20.31 -13.76 17.63
C SER A 401 20.29 -12.25 17.41
N LEU A 402 19.48 -11.55 18.19
CA LEU A 402 19.53 -10.09 18.27
C LEU A 402 20.72 -9.66 19.12
N GLN A 403 21.59 -8.81 18.57
CA GLN A 403 22.60 -8.07 19.33
C GLN A 403 21.96 -6.97 20.17
#